data_AF-A0A9D4QRJ1-F1
#
_entry.id   AF-A0A9D4QRJ1-F1
#
_cell.length_a   1.000
_cell.length_b   1.000
_cell.length_c   1.000
_cell.angle_alpha   90.00
_cell.angle_beta   90.00
_cell.angle_gamma   90.00
#
_symmetry.space_group_name_H-M   'P 1'
#
loop_
_entity.id
_entity.type
_entity.pdbx_description
1 polymer ?
#
loop_
_entity_poly.entity_id
_entity_poly.type
_entity_poly.pdbx_seq_one_letter_code
_entity_poly.pdbx_strand_id
1 'polypeptide(L)'
;MMHFLIMEGTLQKRSSKKGSIMLDQIKTVEEVEEGKLDNKKYVFQIMHREEKVDGYFTLYIVAQSGEQQKKWVDTLKKSIKKKGGSFLPKYHPGAWTKSQGHYNCCDQIDRNAPGCQPISEDTPDSSTSSGPTVRGMPLPPLPPGAQENKAPPTSNGTQKPVPRPRNREKKIYVAAYDYQPYEEGDLELITGNEYEIIDDSRDHWWFAKNQAGVTGFIPANYVKKKFDLEIYEWYYKGVTRERSEAILKAEAREGCFMVRDSSQAGMYTLSIFTSEGPNGQTRHYHIKKNEEEKYYLAEKHSFVTIPDLIYYHKHNAGGIATRLRNPPVKNKDKPVTAGFGHSKWEINRSELELFEVLGSGCFGTVQKGKWNGRVVAAKMMKERAMSEDSFLEEAKTMTQLSHPNLVQLFGVVTKSKPLIIVTELMQYGALLTYLKRHKTRLLDKVSTLVDMCSQVCSGMEYLESRSFIHRDLAARNCLVGDNQTIKVADFGLA
;
A
#
# COMPACT_ATOMS: atom_id res chain seq x y z
N MET A 1 -38.50 2.19 -16.35
CA MET A 1 -38.02 1.62 -15.06
C MET A 1 -37.75 2.74 -14.08
N MET A 2 -37.86 2.51 -12.77
CA MET A 2 -37.47 3.49 -11.74
C MET A 2 -36.06 3.16 -11.25
N HIS A 3 -35.22 4.19 -11.15
CA HIS A 3 -33.84 4.07 -10.68
C HIS A 3 -33.63 4.94 -9.45
N PHE A 4 -32.88 4.45 -8.47
CA PHE A 4 -32.21 5.29 -7.51
C PHE A 4 -31.00 5.93 -8.22
N LEU A 5 -31.07 7.25 -8.50
CA LEU A 5 -30.04 7.98 -9.22
C LEU A 5 -29.02 8.58 -8.26
N ILE A 6 -27.75 8.22 -8.44
CA ILE A 6 -26.64 8.83 -7.71
C ILE A 6 -26.14 10.00 -8.57
N MET A 7 -26.36 11.22 -8.08
CA MET A 7 -26.04 12.47 -8.77
C MET A 7 -24.92 13.20 -8.03
N GLU A 8 -24.13 13.97 -8.77
CA GLU A 8 -23.06 14.82 -8.24
C GLU A 8 -23.49 16.28 -8.14
N GLY A 9 -22.99 16.99 -7.13
CA GLY A 9 -23.36 18.38 -6.83
C GLY A 9 -24.47 18.52 -5.79
N THR A 10 -25.06 19.72 -5.69
CA THR A 10 -26.08 20.05 -4.68
C THR A 10 -27.50 19.87 -5.23
N LEU A 11 -28.50 19.99 -4.35
CA LEU A 11 -29.92 20.02 -4.74
C LEU A 11 -30.24 21.13 -5.76
N GLN A 12 -29.52 22.26 -5.74
CA GLN A 12 -29.68 23.36 -6.70
C GLN A 12 -28.77 23.25 -7.95
N LYS A 13 -27.65 22.51 -7.89
CA LYS A 13 -26.74 22.30 -9.03
C LYS A 13 -26.32 20.83 -9.12
N ARG A 14 -27.03 20.06 -9.95
CA ARG A 14 -26.64 18.69 -10.34
C ARG A 14 -25.69 18.77 -11.53
N SER A 15 -24.43 18.33 -11.35
CA SER A 15 -23.37 18.46 -12.37
C SER A 15 -23.18 17.20 -13.21
N SER A 16 -23.27 16.00 -12.59
CA SER A 16 -23.04 14.72 -13.27
C SER A 16 -23.97 13.62 -12.71
N LYS A 17 -24.15 12.53 -13.46
CA LYS A 17 -24.75 11.28 -12.96
C LYS A 17 -23.62 10.29 -12.64
N LYS A 18 -23.34 10.07 -11.37
CA LYS A 18 -22.33 9.10 -10.90
C LYS A 18 -22.80 7.65 -10.91
N GLY A 19 -24.11 7.38 -10.88
CA GLY A 19 -24.61 6.01 -10.92
C GLY A 19 -26.14 5.87 -11.00
N SER A 20 -26.62 4.64 -11.14
CA SER A 20 -28.04 4.31 -11.00
C SER A 20 -28.25 2.85 -10.63
N ILE A 21 -28.97 2.60 -9.53
CA ILE A 21 -29.38 1.26 -9.08
C ILE A 21 -30.86 1.07 -9.42
N MET A 22 -31.28 -0.11 -9.88
CA MET A 22 -32.71 -0.40 -10.11
C MET A 22 -33.40 -0.75 -8.78
N LEU A 23 -34.63 -0.26 -8.55
CA LEU A 23 -35.30 -0.37 -7.23
C LEU A 23 -35.73 -1.80 -6.85
N ASP A 24 -35.76 -2.73 -7.82
CA ASP A 24 -36.04 -4.16 -7.67
C ASP A 24 -34.80 -4.98 -7.23
N GLN A 25 -33.61 -4.53 -7.63
CA GLN A 25 -32.31 -5.07 -7.25
C GLN A 25 -31.92 -4.78 -5.79
N ILE A 26 -32.55 -3.78 -5.15
CA ILE A 26 -32.31 -3.42 -3.73
C ILE A 26 -32.97 -4.45 -2.80
N LYS A 27 -32.22 -4.92 -1.78
CA LYS A 27 -32.62 -5.96 -0.81
C LYS A 27 -32.53 -5.56 0.66
N THR A 28 -31.87 -4.45 0.97
CA THR A 28 -31.87 -3.84 2.32
C THR A 28 -31.75 -2.33 2.17
N VAL A 29 -32.52 -1.57 2.97
CA VAL A 29 -32.31 -0.13 3.19
C VAL A 29 -32.50 0.13 4.68
N GLU A 30 -31.42 0.25 5.44
CA GLU A 30 -31.47 0.38 6.91
C GLU A 30 -30.45 1.39 7.45
N GLU A 31 -30.69 1.88 8.66
CA GLU A 31 -29.73 2.70 9.39
C GLU A 31 -28.46 1.88 9.78
N VAL A 32 -27.34 2.56 9.98
CA VAL A 32 -26.08 1.99 10.48
C VAL A 32 -25.84 2.56 11.87
N GLU A 33 -25.42 1.72 12.82
CA GLU A 33 -25.14 2.12 14.21
C GLU A 33 -24.14 3.30 14.26
N GLU A 34 -24.43 4.32 15.10
CA GLU A 34 -23.54 5.48 15.23
C GLU A 34 -22.11 5.06 15.62
N GLY A 35 -21.12 5.62 14.92
CA GLY A 35 -19.70 5.30 15.13
C GLY A 35 -19.17 4.10 14.33
N LYS A 36 -20.03 3.21 13.82
CA LYS A 36 -19.59 1.98 13.11
C LYS A 36 -18.99 2.21 11.72
N LEU A 37 -19.10 3.40 11.14
CA LEU A 37 -18.43 3.78 9.89
C LEU A 37 -17.61 5.07 10.10
N ASP A 38 -16.30 4.94 10.31
CA ASP A 38 -15.34 6.05 10.43
C ASP A 38 -15.74 7.20 11.38
N ASN A 39 -16.45 6.89 12.48
CA ASN A 39 -17.06 7.88 13.39
C ASN A 39 -18.06 8.87 12.73
N LYS A 40 -18.55 8.58 11.52
CA LYS A 40 -19.57 9.37 10.83
C LYS A 40 -20.94 9.13 11.47
N LYS A 41 -21.76 10.19 11.53
CA LYS A 41 -23.15 10.16 11.99
C LYS A 41 -24.12 10.13 10.82
N TYR A 42 -25.37 9.76 11.11
CA TYR A 42 -26.49 9.76 10.15
C TYR A 42 -26.24 8.90 8.90
N VAL A 43 -25.57 7.75 9.09
CA VAL A 43 -25.24 6.80 8.04
C VAL A 43 -26.39 5.81 7.87
N PHE A 44 -26.77 5.53 6.62
CA PHE A 44 -27.63 4.41 6.27
C PHE A 44 -27.02 3.63 5.11
N GLN A 45 -27.44 2.39 4.93
CA GLN A 45 -26.90 1.47 3.95
C GLN A 45 -27.97 1.01 2.97
N ILE A 46 -27.61 0.86 1.70
CA ILE A 46 -28.42 0.25 0.65
C ILE A 46 -27.66 -0.99 0.16
N MET A 47 -28.22 -2.18 0.38
CA MET A 47 -27.67 -3.42 -0.19
C MET A 47 -28.42 -3.81 -1.45
N HIS A 48 -27.72 -4.07 -2.55
CA HIS A 48 -28.29 -4.46 -3.84
C HIS A 48 -27.51 -5.60 -4.50
N ARG A 49 -28.14 -6.29 -5.46
CA ARG A 49 -27.47 -7.25 -6.36
C ARG A 49 -27.15 -6.56 -7.69
N GLU A 50 -26.06 -6.93 -8.34
CA GLU A 50 -25.76 -6.52 -9.73
C GLU A 50 -25.92 -7.71 -10.69
N GLU A 51 -26.47 -7.47 -11.89
CA GLU A 51 -26.71 -8.54 -12.88
C GLU A 51 -25.44 -9.16 -13.47
N LYS A 52 -24.26 -8.57 -13.23
CA LYS A 52 -22.97 -8.98 -13.82
C LYS A 52 -22.01 -9.64 -12.84
N VAL A 53 -22.35 -9.71 -11.55
CA VAL A 53 -21.50 -10.29 -10.50
C VAL A 53 -22.40 -11.01 -9.50
N ASP A 54 -22.12 -12.28 -9.22
CA ASP A 54 -22.93 -13.03 -8.27
C ASP A 54 -22.54 -12.71 -6.81
N GLY A 55 -23.33 -11.84 -6.17
CA GLY A 55 -23.12 -11.38 -4.81
C GLY A 55 -23.93 -10.12 -4.49
N TYR A 56 -23.82 -9.65 -3.25
CA TYR A 56 -24.43 -8.40 -2.79
C TYR A 56 -23.39 -7.28 -2.62
N PHE A 57 -23.79 -6.07 -2.99
CA PHE A 57 -23.02 -4.85 -2.81
C PHE A 57 -23.72 -3.91 -1.84
N THR A 58 -22.97 -3.39 -0.86
CA THR A 58 -23.48 -2.48 0.17
C THR A 58 -22.95 -1.07 -0.06
N LEU A 59 -23.85 -0.15 -0.38
CA LEU A 59 -23.59 1.27 -0.55
C LEU A 59 -23.91 2.01 0.76
N TYR A 60 -22.90 2.58 1.40
CA TYR A 60 -23.07 3.45 2.57
C TYR A 60 -23.30 4.91 2.14
N ILE A 61 -24.33 5.55 2.69
CA ILE A 61 -24.72 6.94 2.40
C ILE A 61 -24.78 7.72 3.72
N VAL A 62 -24.15 8.89 3.73
CA VAL A 62 -24.12 9.81 4.89
C VAL A 62 -25.13 10.93 4.64
N ALA A 63 -26.09 11.11 5.56
CA ALA A 63 -27.03 12.23 5.52
C ALA A 63 -26.50 13.44 6.31
N GLN A 64 -27.03 14.63 6.01
CA GLN A 64 -26.69 15.88 6.69
C GLN A 64 -27.35 16.01 8.08
N SER A 65 -28.43 15.26 8.34
CA SER A 65 -29.12 15.20 9.63
C SER A 65 -29.88 13.87 9.78
N GLY A 66 -30.21 13.48 11.01
CA GLY A 66 -31.03 12.30 11.30
C GLY A 66 -32.46 12.39 10.73
N GLU A 67 -33.02 13.60 10.60
CA GLU A 67 -34.29 13.82 9.91
C GLU A 67 -34.18 13.52 8.40
N GLN A 68 -33.08 13.95 7.77
CA GLN A 68 -32.82 13.68 6.36
C GLN A 68 -32.58 12.18 6.13
N GLN A 69 -31.81 11.53 7.01
CA GLN A 69 -31.57 10.08 7.03
C GLN A 69 -32.90 9.30 7.06
N LYS A 70 -33.73 9.53 8.10
CA LYS A 70 -35.03 8.87 8.26
C LYS A 70 -35.94 9.12 7.08
N LYS A 71 -36.06 10.36 6.62
CA LYS A 71 -36.86 10.72 5.44
C LYS A 71 -36.41 9.99 4.17
N TRP A 72 -35.10 9.78 3.98
CA TRP A 72 -34.57 9.05 2.83
C TRP A 72 -34.80 7.54 2.95
N VAL A 73 -34.52 6.94 4.11
CA VAL A 73 -34.79 5.51 4.41
C VAL A 73 -36.27 5.20 4.21
N ASP A 74 -37.18 5.98 4.81
CA ASP A 74 -38.63 5.87 4.63
C ASP A 74 -39.06 5.93 3.17
N THR A 75 -38.58 6.94 2.44
CA THR A 75 -38.98 7.18 1.04
C THR A 75 -38.51 6.02 0.15
N LEU A 76 -37.32 5.48 0.41
CA LEU A 76 -36.79 4.31 -0.29
C LEU A 76 -37.56 3.04 0.08
N LYS A 77 -37.74 2.73 1.38
CA LYS A 77 -38.56 1.58 1.85
C LYS A 77 -39.95 1.59 1.21
N LYS A 78 -40.64 2.74 1.24
CA LYS A 78 -41.99 2.92 0.66
C LYS A 78 -41.99 2.78 -0.88
N SER A 79 -40.96 3.28 -1.57
CA SER A 79 -40.83 3.14 -3.03
C SER A 79 -40.54 1.71 -3.49
N ILE A 80 -39.76 0.96 -2.72
CA ILE A 80 -39.43 -0.46 -3.00
C ILE A 80 -40.62 -1.37 -2.66
N LYS A 81 -41.30 -1.16 -1.52
CA LYS A 81 -42.54 -1.87 -1.17
C LYS A 81 -43.61 -1.68 -2.26
N LYS A 82 -43.82 -0.45 -2.75
CA LYS A 82 -44.75 -0.14 -3.86
C LYS A 82 -44.36 -0.79 -5.21
N LYS A 83 -43.14 -1.30 -5.34
CA LYS A 83 -42.64 -2.02 -6.53
C LYS A 83 -42.72 -3.54 -6.42
N GLY A 84 -43.14 -4.09 -5.29
CA GLY A 84 -43.07 -5.54 -5.02
C GLY A 84 -41.65 -6.02 -4.72
N GLY A 85 -40.73 -5.12 -4.34
CA GLY A 85 -39.37 -5.49 -3.98
C GLY A 85 -39.32 -6.24 -2.65
N SER A 86 -38.82 -7.47 -2.68
CA SER A 86 -38.55 -8.29 -1.49
C SER A 86 -37.28 -7.81 -0.78
N PHE A 87 -37.38 -7.58 0.53
CA PHE A 87 -36.22 -7.35 1.41
C PHE A 87 -35.68 -8.68 1.97
N LEU A 88 -34.43 -8.70 2.40
CA LEU A 88 -33.87 -9.82 3.17
C LEU A 88 -34.40 -9.80 4.61
N PRO A 89 -34.61 -10.97 5.27
CA PRO A 89 -35.18 -11.01 6.62
C PRO A 89 -34.26 -10.46 7.71
N LYS A 90 -32.96 -10.28 7.40
CA LYS A 90 -31.94 -9.78 8.33
C LYS A 90 -30.92 -8.89 7.62
N TYR A 91 -30.33 -7.96 8.36
CA TYR A 91 -29.22 -7.08 7.95
C TYR A 91 -28.11 -7.02 9.01
N HIS A 92 -26.96 -6.43 8.66
CA HIS A 92 -25.88 -6.14 9.61
C HIS A 92 -25.92 -4.65 9.95
N PRO A 93 -26.13 -4.23 11.22
CA PRO A 93 -26.19 -2.81 11.59
C PRO A 93 -24.81 -2.13 11.66
N GLY A 94 -23.73 -2.92 11.70
CA GLY A 94 -22.35 -2.45 11.59
C GLY A 94 -21.88 -2.40 10.14
N ALA A 95 -20.82 -1.63 9.88
CA ALA A 95 -20.22 -1.55 8.56
C ALA A 95 -19.24 -2.70 8.30
N TRP A 96 -19.19 -3.19 7.07
CA TRP A 96 -18.06 -3.98 6.58
C TRP A 96 -17.01 -3.02 6.01
N THR A 97 -15.79 -3.01 6.56
CA THR A 97 -14.71 -2.12 6.12
C THR A 97 -13.51 -2.92 5.61
N LYS A 98 -12.88 -2.47 4.51
CA LYS A 98 -11.68 -3.13 3.93
C LYS A 98 -10.51 -3.22 4.91
N SER A 99 -10.40 -2.26 5.83
CA SER A 99 -9.36 -2.18 6.87
C SER A 99 -9.57 -3.16 8.03
N GLN A 100 -10.80 -3.62 8.29
CA GLN A 100 -11.10 -4.59 9.34
C GLN A 100 -11.28 -6.01 8.78
N GLY A 101 -11.80 -6.14 7.56
CA GLY A 101 -12.04 -7.44 6.90
C GLY A 101 -13.28 -8.19 7.38
N HIS A 102 -13.99 -7.67 8.38
CA HIS A 102 -15.19 -8.25 8.98
C HIS A 102 -16.27 -7.17 9.22
N TYR A 103 -17.52 -7.61 9.43
CA TYR A 103 -18.62 -6.76 9.90
C TYR A 103 -18.45 -6.43 11.39
N ASN A 104 -18.27 -5.15 11.72
CA ASN A 104 -17.98 -4.69 13.09
C ASN A 104 -19.19 -4.69 14.07
N CYS A 105 -20.21 -5.50 13.78
CA CYS A 105 -21.35 -5.81 14.63
C CYS A 105 -21.47 -7.31 14.99
N CYS A 106 -20.71 -8.19 14.35
CA CYS A 106 -20.87 -9.65 14.47
C CYS A 106 -19.65 -10.48 14.05
N ASP A 107 -18.52 -9.81 13.75
CA ASP A 107 -17.22 -10.36 13.31
C ASP A 107 -17.28 -11.32 12.11
N GLN A 108 -18.37 -11.25 11.33
CA GLN A 108 -18.55 -12.02 10.11
C GLN A 108 -17.58 -11.55 9.01
N ILE A 109 -16.76 -12.48 8.51
CA ILE A 109 -15.74 -12.23 7.48
C ILE A 109 -16.29 -12.27 6.05
N ASP A 110 -17.37 -13.03 5.81
CA ASP A 110 -18.03 -13.07 4.50
C ASP A 110 -18.96 -11.86 4.33
N ARG A 111 -18.79 -11.12 3.22
CA ARG A 111 -19.64 -9.97 2.87
C ARG A 111 -21.08 -10.38 2.56
N ASN A 112 -21.28 -11.59 2.04
CA ASN A 112 -22.60 -12.14 1.70
C ASN A 112 -23.28 -12.86 2.90
N ALA A 113 -22.65 -12.89 4.08
CA ALA A 113 -23.21 -13.53 5.26
C ALA A 113 -24.60 -12.95 5.61
N PRO A 114 -25.59 -13.79 5.96
CA PRO A 114 -26.90 -13.32 6.36
C PRO A 114 -26.79 -12.41 7.59
N GLY A 115 -27.59 -11.34 7.61
CA GLY A 115 -27.56 -10.30 8.64
C GLY A 115 -27.68 -10.82 10.08
N CYS A 116 -27.04 -10.14 11.03
CA CYS A 116 -27.15 -10.49 12.45
C CYS A 116 -28.41 -9.92 13.15
N GLN A 117 -29.03 -8.85 12.64
CA GLN A 117 -30.27 -8.25 13.17
C GLN A 117 -31.46 -8.43 12.20
N PRO A 118 -32.71 -8.60 12.69
CA PRO A 118 -33.89 -8.62 11.83
C PRO A 118 -34.16 -7.23 11.23
N ILE A 119 -34.69 -7.17 10.01
CA ILE A 119 -35.19 -5.90 9.44
C ILE A 119 -36.41 -5.42 10.24
N SER A 120 -36.52 -4.10 10.45
CA SER A 120 -37.66 -3.50 11.15
C SER A 120 -38.91 -3.52 10.24
N GLU A 121 -39.85 -4.41 10.50
CA GLU A 121 -41.17 -4.35 9.88
C GLU A 121 -42.03 -3.25 10.53
N ASP A 122 -42.70 -2.44 9.72
CA ASP A 122 -43.52 -1.32 10.18
C ASP A 122 -44.87 -1.82 10.74
N THR A 123 -44.88 -2.38 11.96
CA THR A 123 -46.13 -2.76 12.67
C THR A 123 -46.60 -1.63 13.60
N PRO A 124 -47.81 -1.07 13.43
CA PRO A 124 -48.44 -0.21 14.42
C PRO A 124 -48.80 -0.99 15.70
N ASP A 125 -48.89 -0.30 16.84
CA ASP A 125 -49.20 -0.91 18.13
C ASP A 125 -50.56 -1.64 18.16
N SER A 126 -50.59 -2.85 18.74
CA SER A 126 -51.58 -3.23 19.76
C SER A 126 -51.34 -4.66 20.30
N SER A 127 -51.96 -4.94 21.44
CA SER A 127 -51.81 -6.16 22.23
C SER A 127 -52.78 -7.29 21.88
N THR A 128 -52.44 -8.49 22.37
CA THR A 128 -53.25 -9.68 22.74
C THR A 128 -53.24 -10.95 21.87
N SER A 129 -53.09 -12.06 22.60
CA SER A 129 -53.68 -13.40 22.42
C SER A 129 -53.16 -14.40 21.35
N SER A 130 -52.87 -15.61 21.85
CA SER A 130 -53.04 -16.96 21.25
C SER A 130 -52.28 -17.36 19.96
N GLY A 131 -51.61 -18.52 20.03
CA GLY A 131 -51.32 -19.41 18.87
C GLY A 131 -52.56 -20.27 18.50
N PRO A 132 -52.45 -21.47 17.87
CA PRO A 132 -51.36 -22.46 18.08
C PRO A 132 -50.94 -23.38 16.89
N THR A 133 -49.83 -24.14 17.05
CA THR A 133 -49.52 -25.46 16.38
C THR A 133 -49.40 -25.47 14.82
N VAL A 134 -48.95 -26.50 14.07
CA VAL A 134 -48.46 -27.91 14.23
C VAL A 134 -47.57 -28.21 12.97
N ARG A 135 -46.56 -29.09 12.85
CA ARG A 135 -45.90 -30.17 13.64
C ARG A 135 -44.36 -30.15 13.34
N GLY A 136 -43.65 -31.29 13.17
CA GLY A 136 -42.26 -31.31 12.67
C GLY A 136 -41.55 -32.69 12.68
N MET A 137 -41.10 -33.15 13.86
CA MET A 137 -40.84 -34.55 14.25
C MET A 137 -39.72 -35.38 13.51
N PRO A 138 -39.09 -36.40 14.16
CA PRO A 138 -37.84 -36.20 14.93
C PRO A 138 -36.78 -37.33 14.68
N LEU A 139 -35.86 -37.54 15.65
CA LEU A 139 -35.10 -38.78 16.05
C LEU A 139 -33.59 -38.51 16.25
N PRO A 140 -32.83 -39.31 17.04
CA PRO A 140 -33.14 -40.05 18.28
C PRO A 140 -32.21 -39.63 19.48
N PRO A 141 -32.34 -40.19 20.71
CA PRO A 141 -31.82 -39.53 21.94
C PRO A 141 -30.86 -40.38 22.84
N LEU A 142 -30.46 -39.77 23.98
CA LEU A 142 -29.90 -40.38 25.23
C LEU A 142 -28.44 -40.93 25.19
N PRO A 143 -27.78 -41.17 26.35
CA PRO A 143 -28.18 -41.02 27.77
C PRO A 143 -27.34 -40.00 28.59
N PRO A 144 -27.62 -39.76 29.90
CA PRO A 144 -27.09 -38.63 30.68
C PRO A 144 -26.10 -39.00 31.82
N GLY A 145 -25.55 -37.97 32.52
CA GLY A 145 -24.72 -38.15 33.72
C GLY A 145 -24.69 -36.93 34.67
N ALA A 146 -25.44 -37.02 35.77
CA ALA A 146 -25.36 -36.27 37.04
C ALA A 146 -24.96 -34.76 37.04
N GLN A 147 -25.97 -33.91 37.28
CA GLN A 147 -26.17 -33.10 38.51
C GLN A 147 -24.94 -32.90 39.44
N GLU A 148 -24.70 -31.72 40.04
CA GLU A 148 -25.63 -31.05 40.96
C GLU A 148 -25.62 -29.50 40.96
N ASN A 149 -26.56 -28.92 41.73
CA ASN A 149 -26.82 -27.49 41.85
C ASN A 149 -26.07 -26.85 43.03
N LYS A 150 -25.77 -25.54 42.92
CA LYS A 150 -26.39 -24.49 43.77
C LYS A 150 -25.94 -23.08 43.35
N ALA A 151 -26.79 -22.11 43.66
CA ALA A 151 -26.54 -20.67 43.56
C ALA A 151 -26.85 -20.01 44.93
N PRO A 152 -27.02 -18.68 44.99
CA PRO A 152 -26.07 -17.68 45.51
C PRO A 152 -26.47 -17.27 46.97
N PRO A 153 -26.24 -16.06 47.51
CA PRO A 153 -25.41 -14.92 47.10
C PRO A 153 -24.50 -14.35 48.23
N THR A 154 -23.73 -13.29 47.93
CA THR A 154 -23.87 -11.94 48.56
C THR A 154 -22.69 -11.02 48.19
N SER A 155 -22.89 -9.73 48.40
CA SER A 155 -21.93 -8.65 48.14
C SER A 155 -20.83 -8.54 49.19
N ASN A 156 -19.63 -8.15 48.76
CA ASN A 156 -18.98 -6.96 49.34
C ASN A 156 -18.00 -6.33 48.34
N GLY A 157 -17.82 -5.01 48.46
CA GLY A 157 -17.03 -4.23 47.51
C GLY A 157 -15.53 -4.22 47.82
N THR A 158 -14.70 -4.15 46.78
CA THR A 158 -13.29 -3.73 46.89
C THR A 158 -12.89 -3.01 45.62
N GLN A 159 -12.11 -1.94 45.75
CA GLN A 159 -11.75 -1.08 44.61
C GLN A 159 -10.84 -1.82 43.63
N LYS A 160 -11.14 -1.78 42.33
CA LYS A 160 -10.21 -2.29 41.30
C LYS A 160 -9.00 -1.35 41.19
N PRO A 161 -7.76 -1.87 41.21
CA PRO A 161 -6.57 -1.04 41.11
C PRO A 161 -6.47 -0.37 39.73
N VAL A 162 -5.89 0.83 39.70
CA VAL A 162 -5.62 1.59 38.47
C VAL A 162 -4.76 0.73 37.53
N PRO A 163 -5.13 0.56 36.25
CA PRO A 163 -4.32 -0.20 35.31
C PRO A 163 -2.98 0.50 35.09
N ARG A 164 -1.87 -0.20 35.38
CA ARG A 164 -0.53 0.25 35.00
C ARG A 164 -0.48 0.50 33.49
N PRO A 165 0.20 1.55 33.00
CA PRO A 165 0.31 1.79 31.56
C PRO A 165 0.93 0.56 30.88
N ARG A 166 0.28 0.05 29.83
CA ARG A 166 0.84 -1.03 29.02
C ARG A 166 2.17 -0.55 28.45
N ASN A 167 3.24 -1.29 28.71
CA ASN A 167 4.56 -1.00 28.17
C ASN A 167 4.50 -1.10 26.64
N ARG A 168 4.40 0.03 25.94
CA ARG A 168 4.44 0.06 24.48
C ARG A 168 5.85 -0.40 24.05
N GLU A 169 5.92 -1.45 23.26
CA GLU A 169 7.19 -1.87 22.66
C GLU A 169 7.78 -0.69 21.88
N LYS A 170 9.04 -0.36 22.17
CA LYS A 170 9.71 0.76 21.51
C LYS A 170 9.92 0.42 20.03
N LYS A 171 9.25 1.16 19.15
CA LYS A 171 9.45 1.11 17.69
C LYS A 171 10.80 1.73 17.35
N ILE A 172 11.91 1.01 17.60
CA ILE A 172 13.26 1.48 17.26
C ILE A 172 13.56 1.18 15.80
N TYR A 173 13.98 2.22 15.09
CA TYR A 173 14.40 2.19 13.68
C TYR A 173 15.82 2.77 13.56
N VAL A 174 16.50 2.46 12.47
CA VAL A 174 17.84 2.95 12.12
C VAL A 174 17.73 3.81 10.86
N ALA A 175 18.40 4.96 10.84
CA ALA A 175 18.50 5.78 9.63
C ALA A 175 19.41 5.11 8.58
N ALA A 176 18.88 4.88 7.39
CA ALA A 176 19.61 4.32 6.25
C ALA A 176 20.26 5.40 5.36
N TYR A 177 19.86 6.66 5.52
CA TYR A 177 20.35 7.82 4.75
C TYR A 177 20.32 9.09 5.61
N ASP A 178 21.21 10.04 5.31
CA ASP A 178 21.24 11.33 6.01
C ASP A 178 20.08 12.24 5.55
N TYR A 179 19.34 12.82 6.49
CA TYR A 179 18.30 13.83 6.26
C TYR A 179 18.62 15.08 7.09
N GLN A 180 18.82 16.21 6.41
CA GLN A 180 18.95 17.51 7.07
C GLN A 180 17.55 18.14 7.19
N PRO A 181 17.16 18.69 8.36
CA PRO A 181 15.90 19.39 8.55
C PRO A 181 15.67 20.50 7.51
N TYR A 182 14.44 20.61 7.01
CA TYR A 182 14.06 21.58 5.98
C TYR A 182 12.85 22.45 6.37
N GLU A 183 11.91 21.92 7.16
CA GLU A 183 10.82 22.67 7.79
C GLU A 183 11.03 22.75 9.34
N GLU A 184 10.51 23.80 10.01
CA GLU A 184 10.56 23.86 11.48
C GLU A 184 9.74 22.72 12.10
N GLY A 185 10.39 21.88 12.90
CA GLY A 185 9.80 20.67 13.47
C GLY A 185 10.23 19.36 12.80
N ASP A 186 11.07 19.42 11.75
CA ASP A 186 11.83 18.27 11.26
C ASP A 186 12.91 17.83 12.26
N LEU A 187 13.30 16.55 12.20
CA LEU A 187 14.39 15.96 12.97
C LEU A 187 15.51 15.44 12.05
N GLU A 188 16.76 15.75 12.38
CA GLU A 188 17.92 15.31 11.61
C GLU A 188 18.10 13.78 11.68
N LEU A 189 18.22 13.15 10.50
CA LEU A 189 18.66 11.76 10.38
C LEU A 189 20.15 11.72 10.05
N ILE A 190 20.93 11.02 10.87
CA ILE A 190 22.34 10.71 10.62
C ILE A 190 22.43 9.20 10.35
N THR A 191 23.01 8.80 9.21
CA THR A 191 23.05 7.38 8.80
C THR A 191 23.65 6.49 9.91
N GLY A 192 23.00 5.36 10.17
CA GLY A 192 23.37 4.41 11.23
C GLY A 192 22.90 4.78 12.64
N ASN A 193 22.34 5.97 12.87
CA ASN A 193 21.81 6.35 14.20
C ASN A 193 20.42 5.73 14.44
N GLU A 194 20.07 5.56 15.71
CA GLU A 194 18.80 4.96 16.13
C GLU A 194 17.75 6.01 16.54
N TYR A 195 16.51 5.77 16.13
CA TYR A 195 15.36 6.65 16.33
C TYR A 195 14.17 5.85 16.87
N GLU A 196 13.51 6.37 17.90
CA GLU A 196 12.28 5.80 18.47
C GLU A 196 11.07 6.45 17.78
N ILE A 197 10.30 5.68 17.03
CA ILE A 197 9.09 6.16 16.33
C ILE A 197 7.95 6.30 17.35
N ILE A 198 7.47 7.52 17.51
CA ILE A 198 6.37 7.88 18.42
C ILE A 198 5.02 7.72 17.70
N ASP A 199 4.95 8.16 16.44
CA ASP A 199 3.75 8.12 15.61
C ASP A 199 4.09 7.78 14.15
N ASP A 200 3.55 6.65 13.68
CA ASP A 200 3.61 6.13 12.32
C ASP A 200 2.23 6.15 11.61
N SER A 201 1.28 6.95 12.08
CA SER A 201 -0.05 7.11 11.47
C SER A 201 -0.06 7.82 10.11
N ARG A 202 1.04 8.50 9.75
CA ARG A 202 1.24 9.16 8.46
C ARG A 202 2.08 8.29 7.54
N ASP A 203 1.76 8.27 6.25
CA ASP A 203 2.40 7.35 5.31
C ASP A 203 3.89 7.60 5.02
N HIS A 204 4.30 8.87 4.98
CA HIS A 204 5.63 9.25 4.47
C HIS A 204 6.46 10.08 5.45
N TRP A 205 5.85 10.61 6.51
CA TRP A 205 6.47 11.53 7.47
C TRP A 205 6.10 11.13 8.89
N TRP A 206 6.94 10.32 9.53
CA TRP A 206 6.72 9.80 10.88
C TRP A 206 7.22 10.77 11.93
N PHE A 207 6.58 10.80 13.10
CA PHE A 207 7.07 11.56 14.25
C PHE A 207 8.00 10.66 15.09
N ALA A 208 9.25 11.07 15.25
CA ALA A 208 10.31 10.26 15.83
C ALA A 208 11.11 11.03 16.89
N LYS A 209 11.93 10.29 17.63
CA LYS A 209 12.80 10.80 18.70
C LYS A 209 14.22 10.26 18.55
N ASN A 210 15.23 11.13 18.60
CA ASN A 210 16.63 10.71 18.56
C ASN A 210 17.15 10.31 19.96
N GLN A 211 18.39 9.79 20.02
CA GLN A 211 19.01 9.36 21.28
C GLN A 211 19.22 10.50 22.30
N ALA A 212 19.43 11.74 21.83
CA ALA A 212 19.51 12.94 22.67
C ALA A 212 18.14 13.39 23.22
N GLY A 213 17.05 12.75 22.78
CA GLY A 213 15.68 13.01 23.23
C GLY A 213 14.93 14.08 22.44
N VAL A 214 15.54 14.67 21.42
CA VAL A 214 14.90 15.63 20.50
C VAL A 214 13.88 14.91 19.62
N THR A 215 12.71 15.53 19.42
CA THR A 215 11.59 14.98 18.65
C THR A 215 11.27 15.84 17.43
N GLY A 216 10.90 15.22 16.33
CA GLY A 216 10.45 15.90 15.11
C GLY A 216 9.98 14.93 14.03
N PHE A 217 9.58 15.48 12.88
CA PHE A 217 9.20 14.70 11.71
C PHE A 217 10.42 14.18 10.95
N ILE A 218 10.31 12.95 10.44
CA ILE A 218 11.34 12.29 9.64
C ILE A 218 10.70 11.59 8.42
N PRO A 219 11.40 11.49 7.27
CA PRO A 219 10.89 10.71 6.15
C PRO A 219 10.85 9.21 6.48
N ALA A 220 9.67 8.58 6.38
CA ALA A 220 9.45 7.18 6.69
C ALA A 220 10.31 6.23 5.82
N ASN A 221 10.63 6.64 4.58
CA ASN A 221 11.47 5.88 3.66
C ASN A 221 12.98 6.01 3.91
N TYR A 222 13.42 6.92 4.81
CA TYR A 222 14.83 7.07 5.20
C TYR A 222 15.20 6.18 6.39
N VAL A 223 14.21 5.69 7.14
CA VAL A 223 14.41 4.82 8.29
C VAL A 223 13.99 3.38 7.99
N LYS A 224 14.64 2.42 8.64
CA LYS A 224 14.43 0.98 8.51
C LYS A 224 14.35 0.34 9.89
N LYS A 225 13.47 -0.64 10.07
CA LYS A 225 13.20 -1.21 11.41
C LYS A 225 14.50 -1.82 11.95
N LYS A 226 14.81 -1.61 13.23
CA LYS A 226 15.96 -2.26 13.85
C LYS A 226 15.81 -3.79 13.70
N PHE A 227 16.91 -4.45 13.33
CA PHE A 227 16.98 -5.87 12.92
C PHE A 227 16.42 -6.25 11.54
N ASP A 228 15.91 -5.32 10.73
CA ASP A 228 15.64 -5.57 9.30
C ASP A 228 16.97 -5.68 8.53
N LEU A 229 17.06 -6.59 7.55
CA LEU A 229 18.22 -6.67 6.66
C LEU A 229 18.33 -5.44 5.74
N GLU A 230 17.22 -4.73 5.50
CA GLU A 230 17.21 -3.49 4.72
C GLU A 230 18.07 -2.34 5.31
N ILE A 231 18.52 -2.42 6.57
CA ILE A 231 19.50 -1.46 7.12
C ILE A 231 20.88 -1.57 6.47
N TYR A 232 21.21 -2.70 5.83
CA TYR A 232 22.57 -2.98 5.36
C TYR A 232 22.81 -2.59 3.90
N GLU A 233 23.92 -1.91 3.63
CA GLU A 233 24.39 -1.57 2.27
C GLU A 233 24.47 -2.81 1.35
N TRP A 234 24.82 -3.98 1.91
CA TRP A 234 24.98 -5.23 1.18
C TRP A 234 23.68 -6.03 0.94
N TYR A 235 22.53 -5.60 1.48
CA TYR A 235 21.26 -6.30 1.29
C TYR A 235 20.43 -5.75 0.11
N TYR A 236 19.95 -6.63 -0.76
CA TYR A 236 19.27 -6.32 -2.02
C TYR A 236 17.97 -7.12 -2.13
N LYS A 237 16.90 -6.57 -1.52
CA LYS A 237 15.55 -7.14 -1.54
C LYS A 237 14.98 -7.23 -2.95
N GLY A 238 14.30 -8.32 -3.28
CA GLY A 238 13.61 -8.53 -4.55
C GLY A 238 14.50 -8.63 -5.80
N VAL A 239 15.83 -8.69 -5.64
CA VAL A 239 16.76 -8.78 -6.78
C VAL A 239 16.89 -10.25 -7.21
N THR A 240 16.59 -10.55 -8.47
CA THR A 240 16.74 -11.90 -9.04
C THR A 240 18.20 -12.33 -9.16
N ARG A 241 18.44 -13.63 -9.42
CA ARG A 241 19.78 -14.16 -9.67
C ARG A 241 20.47 -13.41 -10.81
N GLU A 242 19.84 -13.32 -11.97
CA GLU A 242 20.41 -12.74 -13.19
C GLU A 242 20.68 -11.24 -13.03
N ARG A 243 19.83 -10.52 -12.27
CA ARG A 243 20.05 -9.12 -11.93
C ARG A 243 21.19 -8.96 -10.91
N SER A 244 21.34 -9.87 -9.94
CA SER A 244 22.53 -9.90 -9.06
C SER A 244 23.82 -10.18 -9.83
N GLU A 245 23.80 -11.11 -10.80
CA GLU A 245 24.93 -11.36 -11.70
C GLU A 245 25.26 -10.13 -12.56
N ALA A 246 24.25 -9.43 -13.10
CA ALA A 246 24.45 -8.23 -13.92
C ALA A 246 25.09 -7.07 -13.13
N ILE A 247 24.59 -6.79 -11.92
CA ILE A 247 25.13 -5.75 -11.03
C ILE A 247 26.58 -6.10 -10.62
N LEU A 248 26.82 -7.34 -10.19
CA LEU A 248 28.16 -7.78 -9.75
C LEU A 248 29.19 -7.81 -10.89
N LYS A 249 28.77 -8.13 -12.12
CA LYS A 249 29.64 -8.09 -13.31
C LYS A 249 29.87 -6.68 -13.84
N ALA A 250 28.93 -5.74 -13.63
CA ALA A 250 29.13 -4.32 -13.95
C ALA A 250 30.15 -3.65 -13.02
N GLU A 251 30.21 -4.09 -11.75
CA GLU A 251 31.24 -3.67 -10.79
C GLU A 251 32.62 -4.26 -11.08
N ALA A 252 32.68 -5.53 -11.50
CA ALA A 252 33.91 -6.28 -11.80
C ALA A 252 34.98 -6.32 -10.68
N ARG A 253 34.62 -5.96 -9.43
CA ARG A 253 35.52 -5.93 -8.26
C ARG A 253 35.58 -7.30 -7.58
N GLU A 254 36.80 -7.84 -7.44
CA GLU A 254 37.07 -9.10 -6.72
C GLU A 254 36.52 -9.10 -5.29
N GLY A 255 35.71 -10.11 -4.94
CA GLY A 255 35.03 -10.22 -3.64
C GLY A 255 33.90 -9.20 -3.41
N CYS A 256 33.46 -8.48 -4.43
CA CYS A 256 32.23 -7.69 -4.39
C CYS A 256 31.04 -8.60 -4.17
N PHE A 257 30.09 -8.23 -3.30
CA PHE A 257 29.03 -9.14 -2.87
C PHE A 257 27.70 -8.45 -2.55
N MET A 258 26.61 -9.22 -2.63
CA MET A 258 25.30 -8.85 -2.08
C MET A 258 24.60 -10.06 -1.45
N VAL A 259 23.78 -9.83 -0.44
CA VAL A 259 22.76 -10.79 0.00
C VAL A 259 21.43 -10.35 -0.60
N ARG A 260 20.68 -11.31 -1.15
CA ARG A 260 19.34 -11.10 -1.71
C ARG A 260 18.39 -12.19 -1.23
N ASP A 261 17.10 -12.01 -1.45
CA ASP A 261 16.12 -13.08 -1.32
C ASP A 261 16.49 -14.28 -2.22
N SER A 262 16.15 -15.48 -1.75
CA SER A 262 16.18 -16.69 -2.57
C SER A 262 14.91 -16.78 -3.43
N SER A 263 14.97 -17.57 -4.50
CA SER A 263 13.77 -18.01 -5.23
C SER A 263 12.92 -19.00 -4.43
N GLN A 264 13.40 -19.46 -3.27
CA GLN A 264 12.68 -20.26 -2.29
C GLN A 264 12.27 -19.36 -1.11
N ALA A 265 10.97 -19.33 -0.79
CA ALA A 265 10.43 -18.44 0.24
C ALA A 265 11.11 -18.64 1.61
N GLY A 266 11.42 -17.54 2.30
CA GLY A 266 12.06 -17.55 3.63
C GLY A 266 13.57 -17.84 3.64
N MET A 267 14.20 -18.13 2.50
CA MET A 267 15.65 -18.30 2.39
C MET A 267 16.33 -17.10 1.72
N TYR A 268 17.64 -16.95 1.97
CA TYR A 268 18.47 -15.89 1.40
C TYR A 268 19.61 -16.48 0.56
N THR A 269 20.15 -15.71 -0.38
CA THR A 269 21.32 -16.09 -1.18
C THR A 269 22.39 -15.01 -1.13
N LEU A 270 23.60 -15.39 -0.70
CA LEU A 270 24.80 -14.60 -0.90
C LEU A 270 25.27 -14.77 -2.35
N SER A 271 25.45 -13.66 -3.06
CA SER A 271 26.00 -13.61 -4.42
C SER A 271 27.31 -12.84 -4.40
N ILE A 272 28.37 -13.40 -4.94
CA ILE A 272 29.74 -12.84 -4.86
C ILE A 272 30.42 -12.88 -6.23
N PHE A 273 31.13 -11.81 -6.59
CA PHE A 273 31.99 -11.74 -7.77
C PHE A 273 33.38 -12.28 -7.47
N THR A 274 33.89 -13.09 -8.40
CA THR A 274 35.26 -13.62 -8.41
C THR A 274 35.91 -13.29 -9.74
N SER A 275 37.16 -12.82 -9.75
CA SER A 275 37.95 -12.60 -10.98
C SER A 275 38.50 -13.90 -11.60
N GLU A 276 37.95 -15.05 -11.21
CA GLU A 276 38.29 -16.36 -11.78
C GLU A 276 37.70 -16.51 -13.19
N GLY A 277 38.57 -16.70 -14.18
CA GLY A 277 38.20 -16.91 -15.58
C GLY A 277 38.12 -15.63 -16.43
N PRO A 278 38.03 -15.75 -17.78
CA PRO A 278 38.35 -14.66 -18.70
C PRO A 278 37.52 -13.36 -18.56
N ASN A 279 36.28 -13.46 -18.07
CA ASN A 279 35.37 -12.33 -17.88
C ASN A 279 34.93 -12.18 -16.39
N GLY A 280 35.59 -12.90 -15.48
CA GLY A 280 35.11 -13.13 -14.11
C GLY A 280 33.81 -13.97 -14.04
N GLN A 281 33.50 -14.43 -12.83
CA GLN A 281 32.32 -15.25 -12.55
C GLN A 281 31.60 -14.75 -11.29
N THR A 282 30.27 -14.82 -11.30
CA THR A 282 29.46 -14.67 -10.08
C THR A 282 29.14 -16.03 -9.51
N ARG A 283 29.48 -16.26 -8.24
CA ARG A 283 29.14 -17.48 -7.48
C ARG A 283 27.98 -17.18 -6.53
N HIS A 284 27.12 -18.17 -6.29
CA HIS A 284 25.94 -18.03 -5.42
C HIS A 284 25.94 -19.11 -4.34
N TYR A 285 25.73 -18.68 -3.09
CA TYR A 285 25.70 -19.53 -1.90
C TYR A 285 24.38 -19.33 -1.17
N HIS A 286 23.62 -20.41 -0.98
CA HIS A 286 22.38 -20.36 -0.20
C HIS A 286 22.72 -20.21 1.29
N ILE A 287 22.13 -19.20 1.93
CA ILE A 287 22.20 -19.04 3.38
C ILE A 287 21.12 -19.95 3.97
N LYS A 288 21.57 -21.10 4.49
CA LYS A 288 20.70 -22.10 5.15
C LYS A 288 20.57 -21.80 6.64
N LYS A 289 19.60 -22.43 7.30
CA LYS A 289 19.55 -22.58 8.76
C LYS A 289 19.90 -24.01 9.18
N ASN A 290 20.45 -24.19 10.37
CA ASN A 290 20.58 -25.50 11.02
C ASN A 290 19.40 -25.76 12.00
N GLU A 291 19.42 -26.90 12.67
CA GLU A 291 18.40 -27.30 13.67
C GLU A 291 18.33 -26.36 14.88
N GLU A 292 19.37 -25.55 15.11
CA GLU A 292 19.42 -24.51 16.15
C GLU A 292 18.96 -23.12 15.64
N GLU A 293 18.32 -23.07 14.47
CA GLU A 293 17.91 -21.84 13.75
C GLU A 293 19.05 -20.89 13.33
N LYS A 294 20.33 -21.31 13.48
CA LYS A 294 21.51 -20.51 13.13
C LYS A 294 21.80 -20.56 11.63
N TYR A 295 22.15 -19.40 11.07
CA TYR A 295 22.45 -19.22 9.66
C TYR A 295 23.86 -19.74 9.30
N TYR A 296 24.03 -20.40 8.16
CA TYR A 296 25.33 -20.84 7.64
C TYR A 296 25.41 -20.84 6.10
N LEU A 297 26.65 -20.81 5.59
CA LEU A 297 26.97 -21.06 4.17
C LEU A 297 27.60 -22.45 3.96
N ALA A 298 28.43 -22.87 4.91
CA ALA A 298 28.97 -24.22 5.04
C ALA A 298 28.83 -24.66 6.50
N GLU A 299 28.43 -25.91 6.73
CA GLU A 299 27.97 -26.42 8.04
C GLU A 299 29.00 -26.30 9.18
N LYS A 300 30.29 -26.12 8.85
CA LYS A 300 31.37 -25.91 9.80
C LYS A 300 31.31 -24.56 10.55
N HIS A 301 30.55 -23.58 10.05
CA HIS A 301 30.44 -22.24 10.62
C HIS A 301 28.99 -21.73 10.59
N SER A 302 28.32 -21.73 11.74
CA SER A 302 26.95 -21.22 11.91
C SER A 302 26.89 -20.01 12.86
N PHE A 303 25.92 -19.13 12.62
CA PHE A 303 25.84 -17.79 13.20
C PHE A 303 24.41 -17.45 13.61
N VAL A 304 24.24 -16.68 14.69
CA VAL A 304 22.90 -16.30 15.19
C VAL A 304 22.19 -15.36 14.20
N THR A 305 22.92 -14.47 13.53
CA THR A 305 22.34 -13.56 12.52
C THR A 305 23.11 -13.58 11.20
N ILE A 306 22.44 -13.19 10.11
CA ILE A 306 23.06 -13.01 8.79
C ILE A 306 24.15 -11.91 8.81
N PRO A 307 23.98 -10.77 9.51
CA PRO A 307 25.06 -9.82 9.73
C PRO A 307 26.34 -10.42 10.35
N ASP A 308 26.23 -11.32 11.33
CA ASP A 308 27.39 -12.00 11.94
C ASP A 308 28.11 -12.90 10.93
N LEU A 309 27.33 -13.66 10.14
CA LEU A 309 27.81 -14.49 9.03
C LEU A 309 28.57 -13.64 8.00
N ILE A 310 28.03 -12.49 7.61
CA ILE A 310 28.69 -11.56 6.67
C ILE A 310 29.94 -10.93 7.30
N TYR A 311 29.91 -10.57 8.60
CA TYR A 311 31.08 -10.06 9.31
C TYR A 311 32.21 -11.09 9.37
N TYR A 312 31.90 -12.36 9.66
CA TYR A 312 32.87 -13.45 9.62
C TYR A 312 33.45 -13.64 8.21
N HIS A 313 32.60 -13.70 7.19
CA HIS A 313 33.04 -13.95 5.81
C HIS A 313 33.73 -12.75 5.13
N LYS A 314 33.66 -11.55 5.70
CA LYS A 314 34.57 -10.43 5.35
C LYS A 314 36.01 -10.70 5.77
N HIS A 315 36.20 -11.28 6.95
CA HIS A 315 37.53 -11.54 7.50
C HIS A 315 38.10 -12.88 7.04
N ASN A 316 37.26 -13.90 6.85
CA ASN A 316 37.66 -15.28 6.58
C ASN A 316 36.97 -15.83 5.32
N ALA A 317 37.69 -16.56 4.47
CA ALA A 317 37.05 -17.20 3.31
C ALA A 317 36.07 -18.31 3.76
N GLY A 318 36.42 -19.11 4.78
CA GLY A 318 35.47 -20.00 5.48
C GLY A 318 34.72 -21.02 4.60
N GLY A 319 35.23 -21.34 3.40
CA GLY A 319 34.60 -22.25 2.43
C GLY A 319 33.89 -21.57 1.25
N ILE A 320 33.74 -20.23 1.23
CA ILE A 320 33.41 -19.50 0.00
C ILE A 320 34.67 -19.13 -0.80
N ALA A 321 34.52 -18.93 -2.11
CA ALA A 321 35.64 -18.85 -3.06
C ALA A 321 36.61 -17.67 -2.82
N THR A 322 36.12 -16.56 -2.27
CA THR A 322 36.95 -15.41 -1.88
C THR A 322 36.33 -14.69 -0.68
N ARG A 323 37.10 -13.82 -0.02
CA ARG A 323 36.62 -13.04 1.14
C ARG A 323 35.66 -11.93 0.68
N LEU A 324 34.63 -11.65 1.47
CA LEU A 324 33.71 -10.55 1.20
C LEU A 324 34.45 -9.22 1.36
N ARG A 325 34.42 -8.37 0.33
CA ARG A 325 35.02 -7.02 0.38
C ARG A 325 33.93 -5.98 0.62
N ASN A 326 33.75 -5.07 -0.34
CA ASN A 326 32.73 -4.03 -0.32
C ASN A 326 31.59 -4.43 -1.26
N PRO A 327 30.32 -4.13 -0.94
CA PRO A 327 29.21 -4.40 -1.85
C PRO A 327 29.30 -3.56 -3.14
N PRO A 328 28.42 -3.82 -4.13
CA PRO A 328 28.17 -2.88 -5.21
C PRO A 328 27.75 -1.52 -4.64
N VAL A 329 28.06 -0.47 -5.38
CA VAL A 329 27.53 0.86 -5.12
C VAL A 329 26.03 0.83 -5.40
N LYS A 330 25.22 0.66 -4.34
CA LYS A 330 23.83 1.13 -4.36
C LYS A 330 23.90 2.59 -4.82
N ASN A 331 23.22 2.91 -5.91
CA ASN A 331 23.29 4.25 -6.51
C ASN A 331 22.84 5.26 -5.44
N LYS A 332 23.77 6.06 -4.88
CA LYS A 332 23.56 6.82 -3.62
C LYS A 332 22.71 8.09 -3.80
N ASP A 333 21.94 8.15 -4.89
CA ASP A 333 20.75 8.97 -5.00
C ASP A 333 19.84 8.65 -3.81
N LYS A 334 19.76 9.57 -2.84
CA LYS A 334 18.90 9.41 -1.66
C LYS A 334 17.48 9.03 -2.12
N PRO A 335 16.81 8.05 -1.48
CA PRO A 335 15.43 7.74 -1.81
C PRO A 335 14.64 9.03 -1.70
N VAL A 336 13.83 9.31 -2.71
CA VAL A 336 13.19 10.62 -2.80
C VAL A 336 12.05 10.65 -1.80
N THR A 337 11.98 11.71 -1.00
CA THR A 337 10.88 11.91 -0.06
C THR A 337 9.58 12.16 -0.81
N ALA A 338 8.44 11.74 -0.26
CA ALA A 338 7.14 12.06 -0.83
C ALA A 338 6.85 13.56 -0.62
N GLY A 339 7.26 14.37 -1.59
CA GLY A 339 7.47 15.81 -1.44
C GLY A 339 8.76 16.13 -0.65
N PHE A 340 9.41 17.26 -0.94
CA PHE A 340 10.60 17.75 -0.21
C PHE A 340 10.24 18.50 1.10
N GLY A 341 9.14 18.09 1.73
CA GLY A 341 8.50 18.73 2.87
C GLY A 341 7.00 18.48 2.83
N HIS A 342 6.30 18.63 3.97
CA HIS A 342 4.84 18.43 4.04
C HIS A 342 4.07 19.50 3.24
N SER A 343 4.73 20.63 2.93
CA SER A 343 4.06 21.86 2.52
C SER A 343 4.38 22.31 1.08
N LYS A 344 5.45 21.79 0.45
CA LYS A 344 6.06 22.43 -0.74
C LYS A 344 6.33 21.47 -1.92
N TRP A 345 5.26 21.06 -2.60
CA TRP A 345 5.28 20.32 -3.88
C TRP A 345 5.25 21.21 -5.13
N GLU A 346 5.06 22.53 -4.97
CA GLU A 346 5.02 23.49 -6.06
C GLU A 346 6.41 24.08 -6.32
N ILE A 347 6.90 23.93 -7.55
CA ILE A 347 8.24 24.35 -8.01
C ILE A 347 8.14 25.70 -8.71
N ASN A 348 9.03 26.64 -8.39
CA ASN A 348 9.11 27.89 -9.13
C ASN A 348 9.74 27.65 -10.51
N ARG A 349 9.13 28.16 -11.59
CA ARG A 349 9.61 27.95 -12.96
C ARG A 349 11.08 28.35 -13.14
N SER A 350 11.57 29.36 -12.43
CA SER A 350 12.95 29.86 -12.47
C SER A 350 14.00 28.91 -11.89
N GLU A 351 13.61 27.93 -11.05
CA GLU A 351 14.51 26.93 -10.46
C GLU A 351 14.80 25.76 -11.43
N LEU A 352 14.03 25.66 -12.53
CA LEU A 352 14.01 24.51 -13.43
C LEU A 352 14.69 24.86 -14.77
N GLU A 353 15.95 24.47 -14.91
CA GLU A 353 16.67 24.51 -16.19
C GLU A 353 16.16 23.39 -17.10
N LEU A 354 15.84 23.67 -18.37
CA LEU A 354 15.40 22.68 -19.36
C LEU A 354 16.25 22.79 -20.63
N PHE A 355 16.68 21.66 -21.20
CA PHE A 355 17.70 21.69 -22.27
C PHE A 355 17.57 20.62 -23.38
N GLU A 356 17.13 19.40 -23.10
CA GLU A 356 17.09 18.30 -24.09
C GLU A 356 15.66 17.76 -24.23
N VAL A 357 15.15 17.57 -25.46
CA VAL A 357 13.82 16.96 -25.67
C VAL A 357 13.94 15.44 -25.68
N LEU A 358 13.33 14.78 -24.69
CA LEU A 358 13.35 13.32 -24.54
C LEU A 358 12.21 12.64 -25.33
N GLY A 359 11.12 13.36 -25.59
CA GLY A 359 10.01 12.88 -26.40
C GLY A 359 8.82 13.84 -26.43
N SER A 360 7.89 13.59 -27.34
CA SER A 360 6.62 14.32 -27.42
C SER A 360 5.48 13.36 -27.78
N GLY A 361 4.28 13.64 -27.28
CA GLY A 361 3.11 12.78 -27.44
C GLY A 361 1.81 13.55 -27.31
N CYS A 362 0.68 12.86 -27.08
CA CYS A 362 -0.65 13.47 -27.01
C CYS A 362 -0.72 14.54 -25.91
N PHE A 363 -0.39 14.17 -24.67
CA PHE A 363 -0.53 14.99 -23.47
C PHE A 363 0.45 16.19 -23.38
N GLY A 364 1.64 16.07 -23.98
CA GLY A 364 2.72 17.01 -23.72
C GLY A 364 4.05 16.69 -24.40
N THR A 365 5.07 17.45 -24.06
CA THR A 365 6.48 17.22 -24.42
C THR A 365 7.28 16.97 -23.15
N VAL A 366 8.10 15.92 -23.14
CA VAL A 366 9.00 15.60 -22.04
C VAL A 366 10.38 16.14 -22.37
N GLN A 367 10.88 17.03 -21.53
CA GLN A 367 12.26 17.53 -21.59
C GLN A 367 13.08 16.98 -20.42
N LYS A 368 14.38 16.85 -20.64
CA LYS A 368 15.39 16.68 -19.61
C LYS A 368 15.69 18.06 -19.03
N GLY A 369 15.83 18.11 -17.72
CA GLY A 369 16.13 19.34 -17.02
C GLY A 369 17.08 19.13 -15.85
N LYS A 370 17.31 20.22 -15.13
CA LYS A 370 18.02 20.25 -13.86
C LYS A 370 17.27 21.15 -12.89
N TRP A 371 17.09 20.67 -11.66
CA TRP A 371 16.42 21.39 -10.59
C TRP A 371 17.12 21.05 -9.27
N ASN A 372 17.44 22.07 -8.47
CA ASN A 372 18.21 21.92 -7.21
C ASN A 372 19.46 21.01 -7.36
N GLY A 373 20.22 21.22 -8.43
CA GLY A 373 21.42 20.45 -8.77
C GLY A 373 21.17 19.09 -9.43
N ARG A 374 20.02 18.45 -9.19
CA ARG A 374 19.67 17.10 -9.68
C ARG A 374 19.16 17.13 -11.13
N VAL A 375 19.47 16.10 -11.90
CA VAL A 375 18.91 15.90 -13.24
C VAL A 375 17.49 15.33 -13.14
N VAL A 376 16.54 15.90 -13.88
CA VAL A 376 15.11 15.59 -13.81
C VAL A 376 14.51 15.33 -15.20
N ALA A 377 13.34 14.68 -15.24
CA ALA A 377 12.44 14.70 -16.39
C ALA A 377 11.30 15.68 -16.12
N ALA A 378 10.95 16.50 -17.10
CA ALA A 378 9.98 17.58 -17.01
C ALA A 378 8.94 17.44 -18.14
N LYS A 379 7.72 17.01 -17.80
CA LYS A 379 6.61 16.81 -18.73
C LYS A 379 5.78 18.08 -18.82
N MET A 380 5.96 18.84 -19.89
CA MET A 380 5.23 20.07 -20.20
C MET A 380 3.88 19.72 -20.83
N MET A 381 2.79 20.02 -20.13
CA MET A 381 1.41 19.72 -20.55
C MET A 381 0.91 20.75 -21.56
N LYS A 382 0.11 20.32 -22.54
CA LYS A 382 -0.53 21.23 -23.51
C LYS A 382 -1.73 21.93 -22.87
N GLU A 383 -1.96 23.19 -23.23
CA GLU A 383 -2.97 24.08 -22.60
C GLU A 383 -4.43 23.60 -22.70
N ARG A 384 -4.72 22.61 -23.54
CA ARG A 384 -6.06 22.02 -23.71
C ARG A 384 -6.15 20.55 -23.25
N ALA A 385 -5.14 20.04 -22.54
CA ALA A 385 -5.12 18.65 -22.08
C ALA A 385 -6.01 18.42 -20.85
N MET A 386 -5.96 19.31 -19.85
CA MET A 386 -6.74 19.26 -18.61
C MET A 386 -6.97 20.67 -18.05
N SER A 387 -7.91 20.82 -17.12
CA SER A 387 -8.03 22.02 -16.27
C SER A 387 -6.93 22.07 -15.22
N GLU A 388 -6.65 23.27 -14.71
CA GLU A 388 -5.65 23.48 -13.65
C GLU A 388 -6.06 22.76 -12.35
N ASP A 389 -7.34 22.80 -11.99
CA ASP A 389 -7.84 22.14 -10.77
C ASP A 389 -7.70 20.61 -10.81
N SER A 390 -8.06 19.96 -11.94
CA SER A 390 -7.91 18.50 -12.10
C SER A 390 -6.45 18.09 -12.02
N PHE A 391 -5.59 18.82 -12.73
CA PHE A 391 -4.14 18.64 -12.67
C PHE A 391 -3.60 18.80 -11.24
N LEU A 392 -4.16 19.71 -10.45
CA LEU A 392 -3.75 19.95 -9.06
C LEU A 392 -4.19 18.84 -8.11
N GLU A 393 -5.40 18.30 -8.28
CA GLU A 393 -5.89 17.16 -7.49
C GLU A 393 -5.12 15.87 -7.84
N GLU A 394 -4.92 15.58 -9.12
CA GLU A 394 -4.09 14.47 -9.58
C GLU A 394 -2.65 14.59 -9.09
N ALA A 395 -2.00 15.75 -9.23
CA ALA A 395 -0.63 15.98 -8.75
C ALA A 395 -0.52 15.79 -7.23
N LYS A 396 -1.49 16.29 -6.45
CA LYS A 396 -1.53 16.06 -4.99
C LYS A 396 -1.61 14.57 -4.67
N THR A 397 -2.49 13.81 -5.32
CA THR A 397 -2.57 12.36 -5.09
C THR A 397 -1.28 11.65 -5.53
N MET A 398 -0.67 12.05 -6.65
CA MET A 398 0.61 11.50 -7.11
C MET A 398 1.78 11.82 -6.15
N THR A 399 1.79 12.97 -5.47
CA THR A 399 2.84 13.28 -4.47
C THR A 399 2.80 12.35 -3.25
N GLN A 400 1.65 11.72 -2.97
CA GLN A 400 1.46 10.77 -1.88
C GLN A 400 1.80 9.32 -2.28
N LEU A 401 2.37 9.10 -3.47
CA LEU A 401 2.82 7.81 -3.95
C LEU A 401 4.35 7.78 -4.01
N SER A 402 4.95 6.87 -3.23
CA SER A 402 6.40 6.65 -3.16
C SER A 402 6.67 5.15 -3.03
N HIS A 403 7.29 4.58 -4.06
CA HIS A 403 7.58 3.14 -4.13
C HIS A 403 8.77 2.90 -5.09
N PRO A 404 9.71 1.97 -4.81
CA PRO A 404 10.88 1.72 -5.67
C PRO A 404 10.57 1.36 -7.13
N ASN A 405 9.35 0.89 -7.43
CA ASN A 405 8.89 0.58 -8.79
C ASN A 405 7.80 1.53 -9.33
N LEU A 406 7.62 2.70 -8.73
CA LEU A 406 6.88 3.83 -9.30
C LEU A 406 7.83 4.99 -9.61
N VAL A 407 7.60 5.70 -10.70
CA VAL A 407 8.34 6.92 -11.05
C VAL A 407 7.94 8.03 -10.08
N GLN A 408 8.92 8.52 -9.32
CA GLN A 408 8.65 9.51 -8.29
C GLN A 408 8.36 10.89 -8.89
N LEU A 409 7.24 11.47 -8.46
CA LEU A 409 6.93 12.89 -8.61
C LEU A 409 7.74 13.71 -7.60
N PHE A 410 8.53 14.68 -8.09
CA PHE A 410 9.32 15.61 -7.26
C PHE A 410 8.51 16.88 -6.96
N GLY A 411 7.70 17.32 -7.92
CA GLY A 411 6.80 18.47 -7.78
C GLY A 411 6.18 18.88 -9.12
N VAL A 412 5.38 19.94 -9.10
CA VAL A 412 4.77 20.52 -10.31
C VAL A 412 4.97 22.03 -10.40
N VAL A 413 5.01 22.56 -11.63
CA VAL A 413 5.00 23.99 -11.91
C VAL A 413 3.59 24.39 -12.34
N THR A 414 2.91 25.15 -11.48
CA THR A 414 1.49 25.53 -11.65
C THR A 414 1.27 27.04 -11.77
N LYS A 415 2.10 27.88 -11.13
CA LYS A 415 2.02 29.36 -11.22
C LYS A 415 2.30 29.96 -12.61
N SER A 416 2.73 29.18 -13.60
CA SER A 416 3.08 29.66 -14.93
C SER A 416 2.74 28.62 -16.00
N LYS A 417 2.24 29.07 -17.16
CA LYS A 417 2.08 28.20 -18.34
C LYS A 417 3.42 27.95 -19.06
N PRO A 418 3.59 26.79 -19.74
CA PRO A 418 2.74 25.60 -19.64
C PRO A 418 2.90 24.91 -18.27
N LEU A 419 1.89 24.15 -17.84
CA LEU A 419 1.97 23.35 -16.62
C LEU A 419 3.06 22.27 -16.79
N ILE A 420 3.87 22.02 -15.76
CA ILE A 420 4.98 21.06 -15.83
C ILE A 420 4.91 20.06 -14.68
N ILE A 421 5.01 18.76 -14.99
CA ILE A 421 5.24 17.70 -14.00
C ILE A 421 6.74 17.40 -13.95
N VAL A 422 7.38 17.45 -12.78
CA VAL A 422 8.82 17.19 -12.61
C VAL A 422 9.02 15.87 -11.87
N THR A 423 9.70 14.91 -12.50
CA THR A 423 9.96 13.56 -11.97
C THR A 423 11.44 13.22 -12.00
N GLU A 424 11.80 12.08 -11.41
CA GLU A 424 13.09 11.45 -11.68
C GLU A 424 13.29 11.15 -13.19
N LEU A 425 14.55 11.14 -13.63
CA LEU A 425 14.92 10.80 -15.01
C LEU A 425 15.24 9.31 -15.13
N MET A 426 14.51 8.61 -16.00
CA MET A 426 14.74 7.20 -16.32
C MET A 426 15.53 7.08 -17.63
N GLN A 427 16.85 6.88 -17.52
CA GLN A 427 17.82 7.14 -18.60
C GLN A 427 17.64 6.31 -19.90
N TYR A 428 17.00 5.13 -19.83
CA TYR A 428 16.79 4.26 -21.00
C TYR A 428 15.38 4.41 -21.61
N GLY A 429 14.58 5.35 -21.07
CA GLY A 429 13.26 5.69 -21.59
C GLY A 429 12.21 4.60 -21.42
N ALA A 430 11.21 4.58 -22.30
CA ALA A 430 10.07 3.65 -22.21
C ALA A 430 10.48 2.20 -22.49
N LEU A 431 9.95 1.28 -21.68
CA LEU A 431 10.17 -0.17 -21.75
C LEU A 431 9.80 -0.74 -23.13
N LEU A 432 8.74 -0.25 -23.77
CA LEU A 432 8.37 -0.61 -25.14
C LEU A 432 9.51 -0.34 -26.15
N THR A 433 10.21 0.78 -26.01
CA THR A 433 11.34 1.15 -26.88
C THR A 433 12.58 0.35 -26.50
N TYR A 434 12.84 0.17 -25.20
CA TYR A 434 13.94 -0.66 -24.69
C TYR A 434 13.83 -2.12 -25.17
N LEU A 435 12.66 -2.74 -25.06
CA LEU A 435 12.38 -4.11 -25.52
C LEU A 435 12.56 -4.25 -27.03
N LYS A 436 12.06 -3.30 -27.83
CA LYS A 436 12.26 -3.27 -29.29
C LYS A 436 13.75 -3.18 -29.65
N ARG A 437 14.50 -2.28 -29.00
CA ARG A 437 15.94 -2.05 -29.25
C ARG A 437 16.82 -3.24 -28.83
N HIS A 438 16.43 -3.97 -27.79
CA HIS A 438 17.22 -5.08 -27.23
C HIS A 438 16.65 -6.47 -27.53
N LYS A 439 15.69 -6.61 -28.47
CA LYS A 439 14.95 -7.85 -28.75
C LYS A 439 15.88 -9.08 -28.85
N THR A 440 16.90 -9.02 -29.69
CA THR A 440 17.87 -10.12 -29.90
C THR A 440 18.66 -10.50 -28.65
N ARG A 441 18.90 -9.57 -27.72
CA ARG A 441 19.63 -9.82 -26.45
C ARG A 441 18.72 -10.35 -25.33
N LEU A 442 17.40 -10.25 -25.50
CA LEU A 442 16.40 -10.55 -24.47
C LEU A 442 15.54 -11.79 -24.79
N LEU A 443 15.46 -12.23 -26.05
CA LEU A 443 14.70 -13.43 -26.46
C LEU A 443 15.07 -14.66 -25.62
N ASP A 444 16.36 -14.92 -25.45
CA ASP A 444 16.87 -16.09 -24.71
C ASP A 444 16.95 -15.86 -23.18
N LYS A 445 16.46 -14.72 -22.68
CA LYS A 445 16.59 -14.28 -21.28
C LYS A 445 15.25 -14.15 -20.59
N VAL A 446 14.47 -15.23 -20.62
CA VAL A 446 13.13 -15.33 -20.01
C VAL A 446 13.11 -14.83 -18.57
N SER A 447 14.07 -15.21 -17.73
CA SER A 447 14.16 -14.75 -16.34
C SER A 447 14.38 -13.23 -16.18
N THR A 448 15.08 -12.58 -17.13
CA THR A 448 15.19 -11.11 -17.16
C THR A 448 13.86 -10.46 -17.52
N LEU A 449 13.06 -11.07 -18.39
CA LEU A 449 11.70 -10.59 -18.70
C LEU A 449 10.73 -10.81 -17.52
N VAL A 450 10.87 -11.92 -16.79
CA VAL A 450 10.10 -12.18 -15.56
C VAL A 450 10.47 -11.20 -14.44
N ASP A 451 11.76 -10.86 -14.27
CA ASP A 451 12.20 -9.79 -13.34
C ASP A 451 11.53 -8.44 -13.68
N MET A 452 11.51 -8.05 -14.96
CA MET A 452 10.84 -6.82 -15.41
C MET A 452 9.33 -6.84 -15.12
N CYS A 453 8.65 -7.97 -15.35
CA CYS A 453 7.25 -8.13 -14.99
C CYS A 453 7.02 -8.06 -13.47
N SER A 454 7.86 -8.73 -12.67
CA SER A 454 7.78 -8.72 -11.20
C SER A 454 7.97 -7.31 -10.63
N GLN A 455 8.89 -6.52 -11.17
CA GLN A 455 9.06 -5.11 -10.82
C GLN A 455 7.80 -4.27 -11.13
N VAL A 456 7.16 -4.47 -12.29
CA VAL A 456 5.88 -3.80 -12.62
C VAL A 456 4.76 -4.24 -11.68
N CYS A 457 4.65 -5.54 -11.39
CA CYS A 457 3.66 -6.08 -10.47
C CYS A 457 3.80 -5.48 -9.06
N SER A 458 5.02 -5.36 -8.52
CA SER A 458 5.26 -4.73 -7.21
C SER A 458 4.87 -3.25 -7.20
N GLY A 459 5.10 -2.51 -8.29
CA GLY A 459 4.57 -1.15 -8.47
C GLY A 459 3.04 -1.09 -8.45
N MET A 460 2.38 -2.05 -9.09
CA MET A 460 0.91 -2.13 -9.15
C MET A 460 0.26 -2.61 -7.85
N GLU A 461 0.91 -3.53 -7.13
CA GLU A 461 0.53 -3.98 -5.78
C GLU A 461 0.51 -2.80 -4.79
N TYR A 462 1.54 -1.94 -4.85
CA TYR A 462 1.54 -0.70 -4.07
C TYR A 462 0.35 0.21 -4.44
N LEU A 463 0.06 0.42 -5.74
CA LEU A 463 -1.11 1.22 -6.16
C LEU A 463 -2.43 0.60 -5.69
N GLU A 464 -2.59 -0.72 -5.77
CA GLU A 464 -3.77 -1.44 -5.27
C GLU A 464 -3.93 -1.28 -3.75
N SER A 465 -2.85 -1.39 -2.97
CA SER A 465 -2.87 -1.14 -1.52
C SER A 465 -3.34 0.27 -1.17
N ARG A 466 -3.03 1.25 -2.04
CA ARG A 466 -3.48 2.65 -1.97
C ARG A 466 -4.86 2.90 -2.57
N SER A 467 -5.56 1.86 -3.05
CA SER A 467 -6.81 1.95 -3.81
C SER A 467 -6.74 2.89 -5.03
N PHE A 468 -5.55 3.04 -5.60
CA PHE A 468 -5.27 3.92 -6.74
C PHE A 468 -5.31 3.13 -8.05
N ILE A 469 -5.96 3.69 -9.08
CA ILE A 469 -6.14 3.04 -10.38
C ILE A 469 -5.30 3.76 -11.43
N HIS A 470 -4.30 3.08 -12.02
CA HIS A 470 -3.42 3.64 -13.06
C HIS A 470 -4.16 4.07 -14.34
N ARG A 471 -5.25 3.35 -14.69
CA ARG A 471 -6.08 3.47 -15.91
C ARG A 471 -5.39 3.16 -17.25
N ASP A 472 -4.13 3.52 -17.43
CA ASP A 472 -3.36 3.27 -18.68
C ASP A 472 -2.05 2.46 -18.45
N LEU A 473 -2.14 1.30 -17.80
CA LEU A 473 -0.97 0.44 -17.61
C LEU A 473 -0.58 -0.22 -18.95
N ALA A 474 0.57 0.18 -19.49
CA ALA A 474 1.14 -0.40 -20.70
C ALA A 474 2.68 -0.27 -20.73
N ALA A 475 3.37 -1.08 -21.52
CA ALA A 475 4.83 -1.02 -21.66
C ALA A 475 5.39 0.32 -22.20
N ARG A 476 4.53 1.20 -22.74
CA ARG A 476 4.89 2.59 -23.09
C ARG A 476 4.99 3.52 -21.87
N ASN A 477 4.25 3.22 -20.80
CA ASN A 477 4.16 3.98 -19.55
C ASN A 477 4.99 3.32 -18.42
N CYS A 478 5.68 2.22 -18.70
CA CYS A 478 6.76 1.71 -17.85
C CYS A 478 8.09 2.27 -18.36
N LEU A 479 8.94 2.80 -17.48
CA LEU A 479 10.25 3.36 -17.82
C LEU A 479 11.40 2.51 -17.28
N VAL A 480 12.57 2.59 -17.92
CA VAL A 480 13.76 1.79 -17.64
C VAL A 480 14.93 2.67 -17.20
N GLY A 481 15.53 2.35 -16.06
CA GLY A 481 16.68 3.03 -15.47
C GLY A 481 17.85 2.08 -15.19
N ASP A 482 18.83 2.56 -14.44
CA ASP A 482 20.03 1.81 -14.07
C ASP A 482 19.77 0.41 -13.53
N ASN A 483 20.71 -0.50 -13.79
CA ASN A 483 20.66 -1.89 -13.33
C ASN A 483 19.34 -2.62 -13.69
N GLN A 484 18.77 -2.27 -14.85
CA GLN A 484 17.50 -2.77 -15.38
C GLN A 484 16.32 -2.56 -14.40
N THR A 485 16.34 -1.44 -13.67
CA THR A 485 15.24 -1.04 -12.80
C THR A 485 14.06 -0.57 -13.62
N ILE A 486 12.89 -1.17 -13.40
CA ILE A 486 11.64 -0.80 -14.05
C ILE A 486 10.78 -0.01 -13.08
N LYS A 487 10.25 1.12 -13.54
CA LYS A 487 9.29 1.93 -12.78
C LYS A 487 8.06 2.25 -13.62
N VAL A 488 6.88 2.16 -13.03
CA VAL A 488 5.61 2.53 -13.66
C VAL A 488 5.43 4.06 -13.58
N ALA A 489 4.98 4.68 -14.67
CA ALA A 489 4.85 6.12 -14.85
C ALA A 489 3.47 6.48 -15.42
N ASP A 490 3.16 7.78 -15.54
CA ASP A 490 1.90 8.29 -16.10
C ASP A 490 0.63 7.71 -15.44
N PHE A 491 0.73 7.26 -14.18
CA PHE A 491 -0.40 6.80 -13.38
C PHE A 491 -1.27 7.99 -12.94
N GLY A 492 -2.57 7.93 -13.25
CA GLY A 492 -3.56 8.95 -12.88
C GLY A 492 -3.88 10.01 -13.94
N LEU A 493 -3.00 10.21 -14.94
CA LEU A 493 -3.09 11.29 -15.95
C LEU A 493 -3.99 10.96 -17.16
N ALA A 494 -5.06 10.17 -16.96
CA ALA A 494 -5.87 9.55 -18.02
C ALA A 494 -7.34 9.31 -17.61
#